data_AF-A0A4P7KZW3-F1
#
_entry.id   AF-A0A4P7KZW3-F1
#
_cell.length_a   1.000
_cell.length_b   1.000
_cell.length_c   1.000
_cell.angle_alpha   90.00
_cell.angle_beta   90.00
_cell.angle_gamma   90.00
#
_symmetry.space_group_name_H-M   'P 1'
#
loop_
_entity.id
_entity.type
_entity.pdbx_description
1 polymer ?
#
loop_
_entity_poly.entity_id
_entity_poly.type
_entity_poly.pdbx_seq_one_letter_code
_entity_poly.pdbx_strand_id
1 'polypeptide(L)'
;MTPNYNVFCYLLITSFAQSATMDATQQQQKALLDEANQQRNALQKSPSFLVPLLPPVATDSHPAPCFTLRTIQFENARSLSPSTQSALKAAYLYRCLTLIDIQQLVRDITNTYIEKGYVTSQAYLPAQDIRQGTLRIAVMEGLTESVEIEGQPLRMVNMVFPNLTGQVLNLRDIEQGLEQLNRLASARYTIDIQPGMHPGYSRVLIRRQVDGLPGKINFSVDNSGQKSPPKPKCRSDWSSIRL
;
A
#
# COMPACT_ATOMS: atom_id res chain seq x y z
N MET A 1 -67.19 -31.79 12.52
CA MET A 1 -66.72 -33.13 12.12
C MET A 1 -65.22 -33.06 11.86
N THR A 2 -64.42 -33.51 12.82
CA THR A 2 -63.02 -33.96 12.65
C THR A 2 -63.03 -35.40 12.04
N PRO A 3 -61.94 -36.01 11.52
CA PRO A 3 -60.57 -35.91 12.04
C PRO A 3 -59.35 -36.05 11.07
N ASN A 4 -58.19 -35.71 11.67
CA ASN A 4 -56.80 -36.16 11.49
C ASN A 4 -56.46 -37.25 10.45
N TYR A 5 -55.31 -37.05 9.78
CA TYR A 5 -54.24 -38.06 9.74
C TYR A 5 -52.86 -37.42 9.86
N ASN A 6 -52.30 -37.54 11.07
CA ASN A 6 -50.87 -37.61 11.32
C ASN A 6 -50.43 -39.02 10.92
N VAL A 7 -49.23 -39.19 10.32
CA VAL A 7 -48.27 -40.30 10.53
C VAL A 7 -47.21 -40.27 9.40
N PHE A 8 -46.01 -39.82 9.79
CA PHE A 8 -44.71 -40.44 9.54
C PHE A 8 -44.54 -41.32 8.28
N CYS A 9 -43.68 -40.88 7.36
CA CYS A 9 -42.90 -41.81 6.54
C CYS A 9 -41.44 -41.34 6.50
N TYR A 10 -40.61 -42.05 7.28
CA TYR A 10 -39.16 -42.09 7.19
C TYR A 10 -38.71 -42.34 5.74
N LEU A 11 -37.76 -41.56 5.23
CA LEU A 11 -36.82 -42.03 4.21
C LEU A 11 -35.40 -41.57 4.55
N LEU A 12 -34.75 -42.52 5.21
CA LEU A 12 -33.33 -42.80 5.39
C LEU A 12 -32.31 -41.89 4.70
N ILE A 13 -31.45 -41.35 5.57
CA ILE A 13 -30.11 -40.83 5.33
C ILE A 13 -29.28 -41.84 4.52
N THR A 14 -28.83 -41.46 3.34
CA THR A 14 -27.65 -42.08 2.68
C THR A 14 -26.50 -41.08 2.63
N SER A 15 -26.06 -40.62 3.82
CA SER A 15 -24.78 -39.94 3.98
C SER A 15 -23.64 -40.96 4.03
N PHE A 16 -23.35 -41.60 2.89
CA PHE A 16 -22.15 -42.43 2.72
C PHE A 16 -21.44 -42.05 1.41
N ALA A 17 -21.08 -40.78 1.27
CA ALA A 17 -20.17 -40.34 0.21
C ALA A 17 -19.23 -39.18 0.64
N GLN A 18 -19.43 -38.58 1.81
CA GLN A 18 -18.66 -37.39 2.23
C GLN A 18 -17.36 -37.72 2.98
N SER A 19 -17.23 -38.89 3.60
CA SER A 19 -16.07 -39.22 4.44
C SER A 19 -14.79 -39.41 3.60
N ALA A 20 -14.91 -40.13 2.47
CA ALA A 20 -13.78 -40.43 1.59
C ALA A 20 -13.23 -39.19 0.86
N THR A 21 -14.07 -38.17 0.62
CA THR A 21 -13.64 -36.93 -0.06
C THR A 21 -12.95 -35.96 0.90
N MET A 22 -13.38 -35.90 2.16
CA MET A 22 -12.72 -35.10 3.19
C MET A 22 -11.31 -35.63 3.49
N ASP A 23 -11.15 -36.94 3.65
CA ASP A 23 -9.83 -37.56 3.88
C ASP A 23 -8.86 -37.32 2.71
N ALA A 24 -9.35 -37.40 1.47
CA ALA A 24 -8.54 -37.13 0.28
C ALA A 24 -8.05 -35.67 0.21
N THR A 25 -8.92 -34.70 0.51
CA THR A 25 -8.53 -33.28 0.54
C THR A 25 -7.53 -32.97 1.65
N GLN A 26 -7.68 -33.61 2.81
CA GLN A 26 -6.81 -33.40 3.95
C GLN A 26 -5.41 -34.02 3.73
N GLN A 27 -5.35 -35.18 3.06
CA GLN A 27 -4.08 -35.77 2.62
C GLN A 27 -3.37 -34.91 1.57
N GLN A 28 -4.10 -34.38 0.59
CA GLN A 28 -3.53 -33.53 -0.45
C GLN A 28 -2.98 -32.22 0.12
N GLN A 29 -3.68 -31.63 1.09
CA GLN A 29 -3.24 -30.39 1.74
C GLN A 29 -2.00 -30.61 2.62
N LYS A 30 -1.88 -31.78 3.27
CA LYS A 30 -0.70 -32.14 4.04
C LYS A 30 0.53 -32.37 3.16
N ALA A 31 0.35 -33.04 2.01
CA ALA A 31 1.42 -33.27 1.04
C ALA A 31 2.02 -31.94 0.50
N LEU A 32 1.16 -30.96 0.17
CA LEU A 32 1.61 -29.64 -0.27
C LEU A 32 2.41 -28.89 0.82
N LEU A 33 2.00 -29.03 2.09
CA LEU A 33 2.70 -28.40 3.21
C LEU A 33 4.08 -29.01 3.44
N ASP A 34 4.17 -30.33 3.31
CA ASP A 34 5.44 -31.07 3.45
C ASP A 34 6.41 -30.72 2.32
N GLU A 35 5.93 -30.59 1.08
CA GLU A 35 6.73 -30.16 -0.06
C GLU A 35 7.28 -28.73 0.13
N ALA A 36 6.44 -27.80 0.58
CA ALA A 36 6.86 -26.42 0.87
C ALA A 36 7.94 -26.37 1.97
N ASN A 37 7.80 -27.18 3.03
CA ASN A 37 8.78 -27.29 4.10
C ASN A 37 10.11 -27.88 3.61
N GLN A 38 10.07 -28.89 2.74
CA GLN A 38 11.26 -29.47 2.14
C GLN A 38 12.02 -28.46 1.26
N GLN A 39 11.31 -27.72 0.40
CA GLN A 39 11.92 -26.66 -0.42
C GLN A 39 12.57 -25.58 0.44
N ARG A 40 11.89 -25.12 1.51
CA ARG A 40 12.45 -24.14 2.44
C ARG A 40 13.73 -24.65 3.12
N ASN A 41 13.74 -25.90 3.57
CA ASN A 41 14.90 -26.51 4.20
C ASN A 41 16.07 -26.70 3.21
N ALA A 42 15.79 -27.00 1.94
CA ALA A 42 16.80 -27.07 0.89
C ALA A 42 17.44 -25.71 0.60
N LEU A 43 16.64 -24.63 0.58
CA LEU A 43 17.13 -23.27 0.46
C LEU A 43 17.98 -22.84 1.68
N GLN A 44 17.61 -23.28 2.89
CA GLN A 44 18.41 -23.01 4.10
C GLN A 44 19.71 -23.82 4.18
N LYS A 45 19.75 -25.02 3.59
CA LYS A 45 20.93 -25.89 3.52
C LYS A 45 21.81 -25.64 2.29
N SER A 46 21.43 -24.68 1.45
CA SER A 46 22.29 -24.24 0.36
C SER A 46 23.62 -23.78 0.98
N PRO A 47 24.77 -24.27 0.49
CA PRO A 47 26.05 -23.94 1.07
C PRO A 47 26.20 -22.42 1.04
N SER A 48 26.48 -21.83 2.20
CA SER A 48 27.01 -20.48 2.28
C SER A 48 28.11 -20.40 1.22
N PHE A 49 27.94 -19.53 0.22
CA PHE A 49 29.05 -19.17 -0.64
C PHE A 49 30.18 -18.78 0.30
N LEU A 50 31.23 -19.60 0.36
CA LEU A 50 32.47 -19.20 0.98
C LEU A 50 32.95 -18.06 0.10
N VAL A 51 32.57 -16.84 0.47
CA VAL A 51 33.25 -15.63 0.04
C VAL A 51 34.72 -15.93 0.34
N PRO A 52 35.61 -16.01 -0.66
CA PRO A 52 37.02 -16.16 -0.40
C PRO A 52 37.36 -15.08 0.62
N LEU A 53 37.91 -15.46 1.78
CA LEU A 53 38.44 -14.46 2.69
C LEU A 53 39.51 -13.72 1.90
N LEU A 54 39.13 -12.57 1.35
CA LEU A 54 40.06 -11.57 0.91
C LEU A 54 41.02 -11.39 2.09
N PRO A 55 42.35 -11.43 1.85
CA PRO A 55 43.30 -11.13 2.91
C PRO A 55 42.85 -9.83 3.58
N PRO A 56 42.95 -9.70 4.91
CA PRO A 56 42.54 -8.50 5.60
C PRO A 56 43.22 -7.34 4.89
N VAL A 57 42.43 -6.52 4.19
CA VAL A 57 42.89 -5.25 3.64
C VAL A 57 43.47 -4.57 4.86
N ALA A 58 44.79 -4.37 4.85
CA ALA A 58 45.45 -3.56 5.85
C ALA A 58 44.58 -2.32 6.00
N THR A 59 43.96 -2.16 7.16
CA THR A 59 43.28 -0.93 7.51
C THR A 59 44.37 0.11 7.46
N ASP A 60 44.49 0.76 6.30
CA ASP A 60 44.99 2.11 6.23
C ASP A 60 44.15 2.85 7.27
N SER A 61 44.77 3.10 8.42
CA SER A 61 44.25 3.83 9.56
C SER A 61 44.09 5.31 9.25
N HIS A 62 43.92 5.65 7.97
CA HIS A 62 43.61 6.97 7.50
C HIS A 62 42.11 7.17 7.73
N PRO A 63 41.72 8.09 8.63
CA PRO A 63 40.31 8.42 8.79
C PRO A 63 39.74 8.80 7.42
N ALA A 64 38.57 8.23 7.08
CA ALA A 64 37.91 8.51 5.81
C ALA A 64 37.86 10.04 5.60
N PRO A 65 38.18 10.53 4.39
CA PRO A 65 38.20 11.97 4.13
C PRO A 65 36.84 12.56 4.46
N CYS A 66 36.82 13.57 5.33
CA CYS A 66 35.62 14.28 5.73
C CYS A 66 35.65 15.72 5.22
N PHE A 67 34.45 16.27 4.98
CA PHE A 67 34.27 17.60 4.42
C PHE A 67 33.45 18.44 5.39
N THR A 68 33.96 19.63 5.72
CA THR A 68 33.21 20.59 6.54
C THR A 68 32.26 21.39 5.66
N LEU A 69 30.96 21.14 5.81
CA LEU A 69 29.93 21.86 5.06
C LEU A 69 29.58 23.19 5.75
N ARG A 70 29.70 24.28 5.01
CA ARG A 70 29.28 25.63 5.39
C ARG A 70 27.88 25.95 4.88
N THR A 71 27.49 25.36 3.75
CA THR A 71 26.21 25.65 3.10
C THR A 71 25.62 24.40 2.49
N ILE A 72 24.32 24.20 2.68
CA ILE A 72 23.54 23.12 2.07
C ILE A 72 22.40 23.74 1.27
N GLN A 73 22.39 23.49 -0.03
CA GLN A 73 21.38 23.99 -0.96
C GLN A 73 20.50 22.83 -1.41
N PHE A 74 19.18 23.04 -1.36
CA PHE A 74 18.22 22.07 -1.88
C PHE A 74 17.69 22.59 -3.22
N GLU A 75 17.82 21.78 -4.26
CA GLU A 75 17.32 22.06 -5.59
C GLU A 75 16.00 21.31 -5.80
N ASN A 76 15.01 21.97 -6.41
CA ASN A 76 13.68 21.42 -6.74
C ASN A 76 12.87 20.88 -5.52
N ALA A 77 13.18 21.34 -4.31
CA ALA A 77 12.49 20.90 -3.09
C ALA A 77 11.28 21.78 -2.69
N ARG A 78 10.39 22.07 -3.64
CA ARG A 78 9.28 23.04 -3.47
C ARG A 78 8.21 22.55 -2.48
N SER A 79 8.06 21.25 -2.30
CA SER A 79 7.03 20.65 -1.45
C SER A 79 7.40 20.63 0.03
N LEU A 80 8.67 20.93 0.37
CA LEU A 80 9.11 21.12 1.75
C LEU A 80 9.09 22.60 2.13
N SER A 81 8.46 22.92 3.26
CA SER A 81 8.45 24.29 3.79
C SER A 81 9.87 24.76 4.15
N PRO A 82 10.14 26.08 4.11
CA PRO A 82 11.44 26.63 4.49
C PRO A 82 11.89 26.25 5.91
N SER A 83 10.93 26.08 6.84
CA SER A 83 11.19 25.62 8.20
C SER A 83 11.67 24.17 8.25
N THR A 84 11.01 23.26 7.52
CA THR A 84 11.44 21.86 7.41
C THR A 84 12.81 21.76 6.75
N GLN A 85 13.05 22.53 5.68
CA GLN A 85 14.36 22.54 5.02
C GLN A 85 15.46 23.03 5.95
N SER A 86 15.21 24.09 6.73
CA SER A 86 16.18 24.61 7.70
C SER A 86 16.49 23.61 8.81
N ALA A 87 15.46 22.92 9.34
CA ALA A 87 15.62 21.89 10.37
C ALA A 87 16.50 20.73 9.88
N LEU A 88 16.26 20.25 8.66
CA LEU A 88 17.08 19.19 8.04
C LEU A 88 18.54 19.61 7.87
N LYS A 89 18.80 20.87 7.49
CA LYS A 89 20.17 21.39 7.28
C LYS A 89 20.92 21.59 8.59
N ALA A 90 20.26 22.05 9.64
CA ALA A 90 20.90 22.39 10.92
C ALA A 90 21.67 21.20 11.53
N ALA A 91 21.14 19.99 11.35
CA ALA A 91 21.77 18.75 11.81
C ALA A 91 23.02 18.33 11.01
N TYR A 92 23.49 19.11 10.03
CA TYR A 92 24.63 18.75 9.19
C TYR A 92 25.62 19.90 8.91
N LEU A 93 25.25 21.15 9.23
CA LEU A 93 26.12 22.31 9.05
C LEU A 93 27.27 22.37 10.09
N TYR A 94 28.39 22.95 9.67
CA TYR A 94 29.57 23.31 10.50
C TYR A 94 30.25 22.15 11.24
N ARG A 95 30.10 20.92 10.74
CA ARG A 95 30.78 19.73 11.25
C ARG A 95 31.50 18.99 10.13
N CYS A 96 32.47 18.14 10.46
CA CYS A 96 33.10 17.28 9.47
C CYS A 96 32.16 16.12 9.13
N LEU A 97 31.78 16.01 7.86
CA LEU A 97 30.90 14.94 7.37
C LEU A 97 31.67 14.00 6.45
N THR A 98 31.49 12.71 6.67
CA THR A 98 31.92 11.66 5.76
C THR A 98 30.89 11.48 4.64
N LEU A 99 31.25 10.69 3.62
CA LEU A 99 30.30 10.29 2.59
C LEU A 99 29.06 9.57 3.16
N ILE A 100 29.24 8.79 4.23
CA ILE A 100 28.15 8.07 4.90
C ILE A 100 27.18 9.06 5.53
N ASP A 101 27.67 10.12 6.16
CA ASP A 101 26.83 11.15 6.76
C ASP A 101 26.05 11.94 5.70
N ILE A 102 26.68 12.25 4.57
CA ILE A 102 26.00 12.92 3.44
C ILE A 102 24.89 12.03 2.87
N GLN A 103 25.16 10.72 2.73
CA GLN A 103 24.14 9.77 2.29
C GLN A 103 23.00 9.64 3.33
N GLN A 104 23.30 9.76 4.62
CA GLN A 104 22.28 9.80 5.66
C GLN A 104 21.39 11.02 5.53
N LEU A 105 21.96 12.22 5.29
CA LEU A 105 21.18 13.41 5.01
C LEU A 105 20.24 13.23 3.80
N VAL A 106 20.73 12.61 2.71
CA VAL A 106 19.88 12.32 1.54
C VAL A 106 18.71 11.38 1.90
N ARG A 107 18.96 10.37 2.74
CA ARG A 107 17.91 9.48 3.27
C ARG A 107 16.92 10.23 4.15
N ASP A 108 17.40 11.06 5.07
CA ASP A 108 16.55 11.84 5.97
C ASP A 108 15.63 12.79 5.21
N ILE A 109 16.15 13.44 4.16
CA ILE A 109 15.33 14.27 3.26
C ILE A 109 14.26 13.41 2.59
N THR A 110 14.63 12.28 2.00
CA THR A 110 13.68 11.37 1.33
C THR A 110 12.60 10.86 2.30
N ASN A 111 12.99 10.47 3.51
CA ASN A 111 12.05 10.04 4.55
C ASN A 111 11.10 11.18 4.96
N THR A 112 11.59 12.41 5.04
CA THR A 112 10.74 13.58 5.33
C THR A 112 9.68 13.80 4.24
N TYR A 113 10.00 13.52 2.97
CA TYR A 113 9.01 13.55 1.88
C TYR A 113 7.95 12.45 2.07
N ILE A 114 8.38 11.21 2.35
CA ILE A 114 7.49 10.08 2.58
C ILE A 114 6.54 10.34 3.77
N GLU A 115 7.08 10.83 4.89
CA GLU A 115 6.29 11.18 6.08
C GLU A 115 5.26 12.27 5.82
N LYS A 116 5.47 13.12 4.81
CA LYS A 116 4.51 14.15 4.39
C LYS A 116 3.53 13.67 3.32
N GLY A 117 3.67 12.43 2.84
CA GLY A 117 2.79 11.79 1.87
C GLY A 117 3.33 11.78 0.42
N TYR A 118 4.52 12.33 0.18
CA TYR A 118 5.12 12.40 -1.17
C TYR A 118 5.90 11.12 -1.52
N VAL A 119 5.17 10.00 -1.62
CA VAL A 119 5.76 8.65 -1.72
C VAL A 119 6.52 8.37 -3.02
N THR A 120 6.32 9.17 -4.06
CA THR A 120 7.01 9.07 -5.36
C THR A 120 8.16 10.08 -5.51
N SER A 121 8.51 10.79 -4.44
CA SER A 121 9.57 11.80 -4.45
C SER A 121 10.84 11.29 -3.78
N GLN A 122 12.01 11.61 -4.35
CA GLN A 122 13.30 11.13 -3.85
C GLN A 122 14.38 12.19 -3.93
N ALA A 123 15.18 12.33 -2.87
CA ALA A 123 16.38 13.15 -2.89
C ALA A 123 17.59 12.38 -3.45
N TYR A 124 18.46 13.08 -4.16
CA TYR A 124 19.69 12.51 -4.71
C TYR A 124 20.83 13.53 -4.68
N LEU A 125 22.06 13.01 -4.77
CA LEU A 125 23.27 13.80 -4.76
C LEU A 125 23.82 13.94 -6.19
N PRO A 126 23.67 15.10 -6.85
CA PRO A 126 24.28 15.32 -8.15
C PRO A 126 25.81 15.36 -8.06
N ALA A 127 26.49 15.01 -9.16
CA ALA A 127 27.94 15.12 -9.27
C ALA A 127 28.37 16.59 -9.09
N GLN A 128 29.29 16.83 -8.15
CA GLN A 128 29.73 18.17 -7.76
C GLN A 128 31.07 18.11 -7.01
N ASP A 129 31.76 19.25 -6.94
CA ASP A 129 32.90 19.43 -6.04
C ASP A 129 32.43 20.12 -4.75
N ILE A 130 32.67 19.47 -3.61
CA ILE A 130 32.27 19.95 -2.28
C ILE A 130 33.45 20.50 -1.45
N ARG A 131 34.65 20.62 -2.04
CA ARG A 131 35.86 21.13 -1.35
C ARG A 131 35.68 22.55 -0.81
N GLN A 132 34.84 23.35 -1.45
CA GLN A 132 34.51 24.71 -1.01
C GLN A 132 33.50 24.75 0.15
N GLY A 133 33.03 23.58 0.62
CA GLY A 133 32.09 23.47 1.74
C GLY A 133 30.63 23.76 1.36
N THR A 134 30.29 23.75 0.07
CA THR A 134 28.90 23.89 -0.40
C THR A 134 28.42 22.54 -0.93
N LEU A 135 27.35 22.02 -0.34
CA LEU A 135 26.69 20.79 -0.77
C LEU A 135 25.34 21.11 -1.41
N ARG A 136 25.13 20.62 -2.63
CA ARG A 136 23.85 20.69 -3.35
C ARG A 136 23.19 19.32 -3.30
N ILE A 137 21.95 19.28 -2.84
CA ILE A 137 21.11 18.08 -2.88
C ILE A 137 19.90 18.41 -3.74
N ALA A 138 19.67 17.62 -4.78
CA ALA A 138 18.53 17.80 -5.64
C ALA A 138 17.41 16.83 -5.22
N VAL A 139 16.17 17.24 -5.42
CA VAL A 139 15.01 16.38 -5.21
C VAL A 139 14.30 16.17 -6.54
N MET A 140 14.03 14.91 -6.86
CA MET A 140 13.11 14.53 -7.92
C MET A 140 11.73 14.38 -7.30
N GLU A 141 10.91 15.41 -7.42
CA GLU A 141 9.51 15.36 -6.98
C GLU A 141 8.67 14.61 -8.01
N GLY A 142 7.99 13.55 -7.56
CA GLY A 142 7.12 12.74 -8.41
C GLY A 142 5.82 13.48 -8.72
N LEU A 143 5.49 13.65 -9.99
CA LEU A 143 4.30 14.34 -10.47
C LEU A 143 3.19 13.36 -10.87
N THR A 144 1.93 13.76 -10.72
CA THR A 144 0.79 12.97 -11.18
C THR A 144 0.54 13.21 -12.67
N GLU A 145 0.64 12.17 -13.49
CA GLU A 145 0.37 12.21 -14.93
C GLU A 145 -1.13 12.10 -15.22
N SER A 146 -1.78 11.09 -14.64
CA SER A 146 -3.21 10.86 -14.77
C SER A 146 -3.78 10.29 -13.48
N VAL A 147 -5.07 10.54 -13.27
CA VAL A 147 -5.88 9.83 -12.29
C VAL A 147 -7.02 9.19 -13.05
N GLU A 148 -7.24 7.90 -12.83
CA GLU A 148 -8.23 7.10 -13.54
C GLU A 148 -9.04 6.29 -12.54
N ILE A 149 -10.36 6.27 -12.69
CA ILE A 149 -11.22 5.36 -11.93
C ILE A 149 -11.77 4.33 -12.91
N GLU A 150 -11.54 3.05 -12.60
CA GLU A 150 -11.91 1.93 -13.47
C GLU A 150 -13.40 1.96 -13.84
N GLY A 151 -13.68 1.96 -15.14
CA GLY A 151 -15.02 1.98 -15.69
C GLY A 151 -15.83 3.26 -15.44
N GLN A 152 -15.19 4.36 -14.99
CA GLN A 152 -15.85 5.64 -14.74
C GLN A 152 -15.38 6.73 -15.71
N PRO A 153 -16.26 7.69 -16.06
CA PRO A 153 -15.90 8.80 -16.94
C PRO A 153 -15.01 9.83 -16.24
N LEU A 154 -14.22 10.56 -17.02
CA LEU A 154 -13.33 11.63 -16.53
C LEU A 154 -14.05 12.69 -15.68
N ARG A 155 -15.33 12.96 -15.97
CA ARG A 155 -16.13 13.91 -15.17
C ARG A 155 -16.25 13.46 -13.71
N MET A 156 -16.42 12.16 -13.46
CA MET A 156 -16.49 11.64 -12.09
C MET A 156 -15.12 11.69 -11.41
N VAL A 157 -14.05 11.38 -12.15
CA VAL A 157 -12.67 11.53 -11.65
C VAL A 157 -12.43 12.95 -11.17
N ASN A 158 -12.75 13.96 -11.98
CA ASN A 158 -12.52 15.36 -11.63
C ASN A 158 -13.37 15.85 -10.44
N MET A 159 -14.52 15.22 -10.17
CA MET A 159 -15.32 15.53 -8.98
C MET A 159 -14.69 14.97 -7.70
N VAL A 160 -14.11 13.77 -7.76
CA VAL A 160 -13.53 13.08 -6.59
C VAL A 160 -12.08 13.52 -6.34
N PHE A 161 -11.32 13.75 -7.40
CA PHE A 161 -9.90 14.05 -7.40
C PHE A 161 -9.62 15.36 -8.17
N PRO A 162 -10.03 16.52 -7.63
CA PRO A 162 -9.88 17.79 -8.32
C PRO A 162 -8.41 18.21 -8.42
N ASN A 163 -7.99 18.65 -9.60
CA ASN A 163 -6.69 19.31 -9.85
C ASN A 163 -5.43 18.52 -9.44
N LEU A 164 -5.47 17.18 -9.43
CA LEU A 164 -4.28 16.38 -9.10
C LEU A 164 -3.30 16.25 -10.27
N THR A 165 -3.77 16.24 -11.52
CA THR A 165 -2.90 16.14 -12.70
C THR A 165 -1.90 17.30 -12.78
N GLY A 166 -0.62 16.96 -12.97
CA GLY A 166 0.51 17.89 -13.04
C GLY A 166 1.02 18.38 -11.68
N GLN A 167 0.37 18.01 -10.58
CA GLN A 167 0.84 18.35 -9.23
C GLN A 167 1.81 17.29 -8.71
N VAL A 168 2.55 17.66 -7.65
CA VAL A 168 3.37 16.70 -6.91
C VAL A 168 2.44 15.71 -6.23
N LEU A 169 2.65 14.43 -6.51
CA LEU A 169 1.79 13.36 -6.01
C LEU A 169 1.90 13.30 -4.49
N ASN A 170 0.78 13.55 -3.81
CA ASN A 170 0.64 13.31 -2.38
C ASN A 170 -0.39 12.21 -2.13
N LEU A 171 0.04 11.14 -1.47
CA LEU A 171 -0.81 9.99 -1.16
C LEU A 171 -2.02 10.37 -0.32
N ARG A 172 -1.89 11.34 0.60
CA ARG A 172 -2.99 11.76 1.48
C ARG A 172 -4.16 12.36 0.71
N ASP A 173 -3.87 13.15 -0.33
CA ASP A 173 -4.91 13.77 -1.16
C ASP A 173 -5.69 12.69 -1.93
N ILE A 174 -5.00 11.64 -2.36
CA ILE A 174 -5.62 10.49 -3.04
C ILE A 174 -6.43 9.65 -2.05
N GLU A 175 -5.91 9.38 -0.85
CA GLU A 175 -6.61 8.63 0.20
C GLU A 175 -7.91 9.31 0.62
N GLN A 176 -7.90 10.65 0.77
CA GLN A 176 -9.11 11.41 1.09
C GLN A 176 -10.17 11.30 -0.01
N GLY A 177 -9.77 11.42 -1.28
CA GLY A 177 -10.70 11.23 -2.41
C GLY A 177 -11.23 9.79 -2.48
N LEU A 178 -10.37 8.80 -2.24
CA LEU A 178 -10.75 7.39 -2.19
C LEU A 178 -11.76 7.11 -1.06
N GLU A 179 -11.55 7.69 0.13
CA GLU A 179 -12.48 7.56 1.25
C GLU A 179 -13.87 8.11 0.89
N GLN A 180 -13.92 9.29 0.27
CA GLN A 180 -15.17 9.89 -0.19
C GLN A 180 -15.87 9.01 -1.23
N LEU A 181 -15.11 8.47 -2.19
CA LEU A 181 -15.63 7.55 -3.20
C LEU A 181 -16.20 6.29 -2.57
N ASN A 182 -15.48 5.67 -1.65
CA ASN A 182 -15.89 4.46 -0.95
C ASN A 182 -17.10 4.66 -0.02
N ARG A 183 -17.33 5.88 0.48
CA ARG A 183 -18.52 6.21 1.28
C ARG A 183 -19.79 6.30 0.44
N LEU A 184 -19.68 6.77 -0.80
CA LEU A 184 -20.83 6.99 -1.69
C LEU A 184 -21.13 5.78 -2.58
N ALA A 185 -20.11 5.02 -2.95
CA ALA A 185 -20.26 3.88 -3.84
C ALA A 185 -20.72 2.63 -3.08
N SER A 186 -21.54 1.81 -3.74
CA SER A 186 -21.90 0.47 -3.25
C SER A 186 -20.76 -0.55 -3.37
N ALA A 187 -19.61 -0.15 -3.92
CA ALA A 187 -18.44 -0.99 -4.15
C ALA A 187 -17.22 -0.37 -3.45
N ARG A 188 -16.27 -1.23 -3.05
CA ARG A 188 -14.98 -0.80 -2.53
C ARG A 188 -14.01 -0.57 -3.68
N TYR A 189 -13.17 0.44 -3.53
CA TYR A 189 -12.10 0.80 -4.45
C TYR A 189 -10.76 0.84 -3.72
N THR A 190 -9.70 0.50 -4.43
CA THR A 190 -8.29 0.54 -3.99
C THR A 190 -7.45 1.41 -4.93
N ILE A 191 -6.31 1.89 -4.43
CA ILE A 191 -5.35 2.69 -5.19
C ILE A 191 -4.23 1.78 -5.70
N ASP A 192 -3.84 1.97 -6.95
CA ASP A 192 -2.63 1.42 -7.58
C ASP A 192 -1.85 2.57 -8.23
N ILE A 193 -0.65 2.87 -7.70
CA ILE A 193 0.23 3.91 -8.24
C ILE A 193 1.23 3.23 -9.17
N GLN A 194 1.18 3.59 -10.44
CA GLN A 194 2.05 3.03 -11.47
C GLN A 194 3.01 4.09 -12.03
N PRO A 195 4.18 3.69 -12.56
CA PRO A 195 5.01 4.59 -13.35
C PRO A 195 4.22 5.19 -14.53
N GLY A 196 4.44 6.49 -14.77
CA GLY A 196 3.92 7.20 -15.93
C GLY A 196 4.78 6.98 -17.18
N MET A 197 4.40 7.64 -18.26
CA MET A 197 5.15 7.59 -19.52
C MET A 197 6.46 8.39 -19.44
N HIS A 198 6.50 9.42 -18.58
CA HIS A 198 7.66 10.29 -18.41
C HIS A 198 8.39 10.00 -17.09
N PRO A 199 9.74 10.11 -17.05
CA PRO A 199 10.48 10.00 -15.80
C PRO A 199 10.02 11.02 -14.76
N GLY A 200 9.85 10.57 -13.51
CA GLY A 200 9.32 11.41 -12.43
C GLY A 200 7.80 11.61 -12.49
N TYR A 201 7.08 10.95 -13.39
CA TYR A 201 5.63 10.98 -13.42
C TYR A 201 5.02 9.64 -12.99
N SER A 202 3.81 9.68 -12.44
CA SER A 202 3.07 8.51 -11.97
C SER A 202 1.61 8.59 -12.36
N ARG A 203 1.02 7.45 -12.73
CA ARG A 203 -0.41 7.29 -12.99
C ARG A 203 -1.07 6.69 -11.76
N VAL A 204 -2.19 7.27 -11.35
CA VAL A 204 -2.97 6.80 -10.19
C VAL A 204 -4.20 6.07 -10.73
N LEU A 205 -4.22 4.75 -10.56
CA LEU A 205 -5.34 3.91 -10.99
C LEU A 205 -6.17 3.52 -9.76
N ILE A 206 -7.46 3.89 -9.79
CA ILE A 206 -8.43 3.51 -8.77
C ILE A 206 -9.23 2.32 -9.29
N ARG A 207 -9.00 1.14 -8.71
CA ARG A 207 -9.62 -0.12 -9.14
C ARG A 207 -10.75 -0.53 -8.22
N ARG A 208 -11.76 -1.20 -8.76
CA ARG A 208 -12.78 -1.82 -7.93
C ARG A 208 -12.19 -3.05 -7.24
N GLN A 209 -12.30 -3.11 -5.92
CA GLN A 209 -11.98 -4.29 -5.15
C GLN A 209 -13.10 -5.32 -5.35
N VAL A 210 -12.77 -6.43 -6.00
CA VAL A 210 -13.67 -7.57 -6.16
C VAL A 210 -13.40 -8.54 -5.01
N ASP A 211 -14.13 -8.37 -3.92
CA ASP A 211 -14.17 -9.37 -2.85
C ASP A 211 -15.03 -10.55 -3.34
N GLY A 212 -14.59 -11.79 -3.09
CA GLY A 212 -15.22 -13.02 -3.61
C GLY A 212 -16.72 -13.16 -3.30
N LEU A 213 -17.38 -14.00 -4.11
CA LEU A 213 -18.81 -14.38 -4.14
C LEU A 213 -19.82 -13.25 -3.81
N PRO A 214 -20.50 -12.67 -4.84
CA PRO A 214 -21.48 -11.62 -4.62
C PRO A 214 -22.70 -12.15 -3.86
N GLY A 215 -22.91 -11.67 -2.63
CA GLY A 215 -24.10 -11.97 -1.84
C GLY A 215 -23.87 -11.79 -0.35
N LYS A 216 -24.29 -10.65 0.20
CA LYS A 216 -24.44 -10.48 1.65
C LYS A 216 -25.92 -10.35 1.96
N ILE A 217 -26.51 -11.37 2.56
CA ILE A 217 -27.88 -11.31 3.08
C ILE A 217 -27.78 -10.78 4.50
N ASN A 218 -28.21 -9.53 4.71
CA ASN A 218 -28.31 -8.95 6.03
C ASN A 218 -29.75 -9.10 6.54
N PHE A 219 -29.93 -9.81 7.64
CA PHE A 219 -31.17 -9.80 8.41
C PHE A 219 -30.95 -8.91 9.64
N SER A 220 -31.68 -7.80 9.73
CA SER A 220 -31.68 -6.94 10.91
C SER A 220 -33.08 -6.89 11.51
N VAL A 221 -33.16 -7.08 12.83
CA VAL A 221 -34.38 -6.86 13.61
C VAL A 221 -34.15 -5.60 14.45
N ASP A 222 -34.95 -4.57 14.21
CA ASP A 222 -34.93 -3.32 14.96
C ASP A 222 -36.10 -3.30 15.96
N ASN A 223 -35.80 -2.91 17.21
CA ASN A 223 -36.79 -2.73 18.27
C ASN A 223 -36.66 -1.35 18.94
N SER A 224 -36.34 -0.30 18.18
CA SER A 224 -36.27 1.08 18.68
C SER A 224 -37.64 1.81 18.73
N GLY A 225 -38.77 1.09 18.73
CA GLY A 225 -40.11 1.67 18.85
C GLY A 225 -40.54 1.88 20.30
N GLN A 226 -40.89 3.12 20.68
CA GLN A 226 -41.50 3.39 21.99
C GLN A 226 -42.91 2.80 22.07
N LYS A 227 -43.11 1.89 23.05
CA LYS A 227 -44.34 1.25 23.55
C LYS A 227 -45.61 1.37 22.69
N SER A 228 -45.83 0.39 21.83
CA SER A 228 -47.15 -0.21 21.48
C SER A 228 -46.93 -1.50 20.66
N PRO A 229 -47.79 -2.53 20.75
CA PRO A 229 -47.38 -3.92 20.48
C PRO A 229 -47.00 -4.14 19.00
N PRO A 230 -45.95 -4.95 18.75
CA PRO A 230 -45.35 -5.07 17.43
C PRO A 230 -46.25 -5.90 16.50
N LYS A 231 -46.65 -5.31 15.38
CA LYS A 231 -47.14 -6.07 14.23
C LYS A 231 -45.93 -6.49 13.39
N PRO A 232 -45.75 -7.78 13.06
CA PRO A 232 -44.65 -8.20 12.20
C PRO A 232 -44.84 -7.59 10.81
N LYS A 233 -43.87 -6.77 10.38
CA LYS A 233 -43.74 -6.31 8.99
C LYS A 233 -42.45 -6.89 8.42
N CYS A 234 -42.57 -7.88 7.56
CA CYS A 234 -41.47 -8.29 6.68
C CYS A 234 -41.38 -7.27 5.53
N ARG A 235 -40.21 -6.66 5.35
CA ARG A 235 -39.90 -5.86 4.16
C ARG A 235 -38.71 -6.51 3.47
N SER A 236 -38.95 -7.07 2.28
CA SER A 236 -37.90 -7.55 1.39
C SER A 236 -37.57 -6.42 0.41
N ASP A 237 -36.36 -5.87 0.48
CA ASP A 237 -35.87 -4.90 -0.49
C ASP A 237 -34.95 -5.62 -1.48
N TRP A 238 -35.26 -5.53 -2.78
CA TRP A 238 -34.51 -6.17 -3.85
C TRP A 238 -33.96 -5.09 -4.77
N SER A 239 -32.65 -4.85 -4.70
CA SER A 239 -31.94 -4.03 -5.70
C SER A 239 -31.44 -4.94 -6.83
N SER A 240 -32.07 -4.87 -8.00
CA SER A 240 -31.56 -5.51 -9.21
C SER A 240 -30.48 -4.64 -9.86
N ILE A 241 -29.31 -5.23 -10.13
CA ILE A 241 -28.29 -4.64 -11.00
C ILE A 241 -28.57 -5.17 -12.41
N ARG A 242 -28.90 -4.28 -13.35
CA ARG A 242 -28.89 -4.63 -14.78
C ARG A 242 -27.44 -4.77 -15.23
N LEU A 243 -27.18 -5.88 -15.92
CA LEU A 243 -25.94 -6.18 -16.64
C LEU A 243 -25.66 -5.15 -17.73
#